data_AF-A0A3N5K274-F1
#
_entry.id   AF-A0A3N5K274-F1
#
_cell.length_a   1.000
_cell.length_b   1.000
_cell.length_c   1.000
_cell.angle_alpha   90.00
_cell.angle_beta   90.00
_cell.angle_gamma   90.00
#
_symmetry.space_group_name_H-M   'P 1'
#
loop_
_entity.id
_entity.type
_entity.pdbx_description
1 polymer ?
#
loop_
_entity_poly.entity_id
_entity_poly.type
_entity_poly.pdbx_seq_one_letter_code
_entity_poly.pdbx_strand_id
1 'polypeptide(L)'
;MNTGQTMLTIAALALLSVITMRYYSSVGNTAVNLSETTGGFTATTIATSFIERAQNLAFDHYTDTMRQSSVLKNKSLLTTPILLGREVTDDTDYAYFDDFDDFNNIAPIEYTPPDSTERYAVTFRVYYVEPSNINTAVDHQTFLKRMDVMVWRTIPPPSDTTRSKADTARMTTFYGYYKFNPI
;
A
#
# COMPACT_ATOMS: atom_id res chain seq x y z
N MET A 1 -22.62 -55.99 28.16
CA MET A 1 -21.46 -55.21 27.65
C MET A 1 -20.24 -55.66 28.43
N ASN A 2 -19.22 -56.20 27.76
CA ASN A 2 -18.04 -56.73 28.45
C ASN A 2 -17.00 -55.61 28.65
N THR A 3 -16.25 -55.60 29.75
CA THR A 3 -15.32 -54.50 30.13
C THR A 3 -14.28 -54.17 29.04
N GLY A 4 -13.90 -55.15 28.22
CA GLY A 4 -13.02 -54.93 27.06
C GLY A 4 -13.68 -54.11 25.93
N GLN A 5 -14.99 -54.25 25.73
CA GLN A 5 -15.75 -53.47 24.74
C GLN A 5 -15.91 -52.01 25.19
N THR A 6 -16.07 -51.76 26.50
CA THR A 6 -16.12 -50.40 27.04
C THR A 6 -14.75 -49.71 26.99
N MET A 7 -13.65 -50.43 27.24
CA MET A 7 -12.30 -49.87 27.09
C MET A 7 -11.97 -49.53 25.63
N LEU A 8 -12.35 -50.39 24.69
CA LEU A 8 -12.11 -50.17 23.25
C LEU A 8 -12.93 -48.98 22.72
N THR A 9 -14.16 -48.81 23.19
CA THR A 9 -14.99 -47.64 22.81
C THR A 9 -14.46 -46.34 23.38
N ILE A 10 -13.95 -46.31 24.61
CA ILE A 10 -13.29 -45.12 25.18
C ILE A 10 -12.03 -44.76 24.38
N ALA A 11 -11.20 -45.75 24.02
CA ALA A 11 -10.01 -45.52 23.21
C ALA A 11 -10.36 -44.99 21.80
N ALA A 12 -11.41 -45.52 21.19
CA ALA A 12 -11.91 -45.04 19.90
C ALA A 12 -12.41 -43.59 19.97
N LEU A 13 -13.13 -43.22 21.04
CA LEU A 13 -13.58 -41.84 21.26
C LEU A 13 -12.41 -40.87 21.52
N ALA A 14 -11.38 -41.30 22.25
CA ALA A 14 -10.19 -40.51 22.46
C ALA A 14 -9.44 -40.26 21.14
N LEU A 15 -9.26 -41.29 20.31
CA LEU A 15 -8.66 -41.15 18.97
C LEU A 15 -9.50 -40.23 18.07
N LEU A 16 -10.82 -40.39 18.07
CA LEU A 16 -11.72 -39.53 17.33
C LEU A 16 -11.60 -38.06 17.77
N SER A 17 -11.48 -37.82 19.08
CA SER A 17 -11.30 -36.47 19.63
C SER A 17 -9.98 -35.83 19.17
N VAL A 18 -8.88 -36.60 19.16
CA VAL A 18 -7.59 -36.11 18.65
C VAL A 18 -7.65 -35.81 17.15
N ILE A 19 -8.30 -36.68 16.36
CA ILE A 19 -8.44 -36.49 14.91
C ILE A 19 -9.30 -35.26 14.61
N THR A 20 -10.44 -35.12 15.28
CA THR A 20 -11.33 -33.96 15.10
C THR A 20 -10.65 -32.66 15.51
N MET A 21 -9.93 -32.64 16.64
CA MET A 21 -9.15 -31.47 17.05
C MET A 21 -8.10 -31.10 16.00
N ARG A 22 -7.33 -32.06 15.50
CA ARG A 22 -6.33 -31.82 14.44
C ARG A 22 -6.97 -31.32 13.14
N TYR A 23 -8.12 -31.86 12.77
CA TYR A 23 -8.88 -31.41 11.61
C TYR A 23 -9.32 -29.96 11.76
N TYR A 24 -9.94 -29.59 12.88
CA TYR A 24 -10.37 -28.20 13.12
C TYR A 24 -9.20 -27.23 13.21
N SER A 25 -8.08 -27.62 13.83
CA SER A 25 -6.86 -26.80 13.83
C SER A 25 -6.32 -26.59 12.41
N SER A 26 -6.33 -27.63 11.57
CA SER A 26 -5.90 -27.54 10.17
C SER A 26 -6.80 -26.62 9.34
N VAL A 27 -8.13 -26.76 9.49
CA VAL A 27 -9.11 -25.90 8.83
C VAL A 27 -8.94 -24.44 9.28
N GLY A 28 -8.75 -24.21 10.58
CA GLY A 28 -8.50 -22.88 11.13
C GLY A 28 -7.24 -22.24 10.55
N ASN A 29 -6.11 -22.96 10.54
CA ASN A 29 -4.87 -22.48 9.95
C ASN A 29 -5.00 -22.20 8.46
N THR A 30 -5.72 -23.05 7.73
CA THR A 30 -5.98 -22.84 6.29
C THR A 30 -6.82 -21.59 6.05
N ALA A 31 -7.83 -21.35 6.88
CA ALA A 31 -8.67 -20.15 6.79
C ALA A 31 -7.88 -18.86 7.07
N VAL A 32 -7.00 -18.87 8.07
CA VAL A 32 -6.11 -17.73 8.37
C VAL A 32 -5.16 -17.46 7.20
N ASN A 33 -4.45 -18.48 6.71
CA ASN A 33 -3.53 -18.34 5.58
C ASN A 33 -4.24 -17.82 4.32
N LEU A 34 -5.46 -18.30 4.06
CA LEU A 34 -6.26 -17.83 2.94
C LEU A 34 -6.62 -16.34 3.10
N SER A 35 -7.09 -15.93 4.28
CA SER A 35 -7.46 -14.53 4.57
C SER A 35 -6.28 -13.55 4.47
N GLU A 36 -5.10 -13.98 4.93
CA GLU A 36 -3.86 -13.19 4.80
C GLU A 36 -3.43 -13.08 3.34
N THR A 37 -3.51 -14.18 2.59
CA THR A 37 -3.17 -14.20 1.16
C THR A 37 -4.11 -13.31 0.35
N THR A 38 -5.42 -13.45 0.53
CA THR A 38 -6.40 -12.58 -0.16
C THR A 38 -6.21 -11.12 0.21
N GLY A 39 -5.89 -10.84 1.49
CA GLY A 39 -5.58 -9.49 1.95
C GLY A 39 -4.35 -8.89 1.31
N GLY A 40 -3.27 -9.67 1.17
CA GLY A 40 -2.06 -9.28 0.47
C GLY A 40 -2.32 -8.93 -1.01
N PHE A 41 -3.10 -9.77 -1.70
CA PHE A 41 -3.50 -9.50 -3.09
C PHE A 41 -4.31 -8.21 -3.20
N THR A 42 -5.34 -8.06 -2.38
CA THR A 42 -6.19 -6.85 -2.39
C THR A 42 -5.38 -5.60 -2.06
N ALA A 43 -4.52 -5.63 -1.03
CA ALA A 43 -3.67 -4.51 -0.67
C ALA A 43 -2.71 -4.11 -1.81
N THR A 44 -2.15 -5.10 -2.53
CA THR A 44 -1.28 -4.86 -3.70
C THR A 44 -2.06 -4.22 -4.85
N THR A 45 -3.27 -4.69 -5.14
CA THR A 45 -4.15 -4.11 -6.16
C THR A 45 -4.51 -2.67 -5.82
N ILE A 46 -4.83 -2.38 -4.55
CA ILE A 46 -5.11 -1.01 -4.08
C ILE A 46 -3.89 -0.12 -4.28
N ALA A 47 -2.71 -0.55 -3.80
CA ALA A 47 -1.47 0.21 -3.95
C ALA A 47 -1.15 0.47 -5.43
N THR A 48 -1.33 -0.53 -6.29
CA THR A 48 -1.09 -0.41 -7.74
C THR A 48 -2.04 0.60 -8.38
N SER A 49 -3.33 0.55 -8.04
CA SER A 49 -4.32 1.51 -8.55
C SER A 49 -3.97 2.96 -8.20
N PHE A 50 -3.52 3.22 -6.97
CA PHE A 50 -3.07 4.56 -6.59
C PHE A 50 -1.76 4.96 -7.26
N ILE A 51 -0.81 4.03 -7.42
CA ILE A 51 0.43 4.27 -8.17
C ILE A 51 0.12 4.65 -9.61
N GLU A 52 -0.76 3.92 -10.29
CA GLU A 52 -1.18 4.19 -11.66
C GLU A 52 -1.87 5.55 -11.76
N ARG A 53 -2.73 5.89 -10.80
CA ARG A 53 -3.35 7.22 -10.75
C ARG A 53 -2.28 8.31 -10.64
N ALA A 54 -1.37 8.21 -9.67
CA ALA A 54 -0.31 9.20 -9.47
C ALA A 54 0.58 9.33 -10.72
N GLN A 55 0.93 8.22 -11.38
CA GLN A 55 1.73 8.23 -12.61
C GLN A 55 1.03 8.86 -13.82
N ASN A 56 -0.31 8.91 -13.81
CA ASN A 56 -1.07 9.58 -14.85
C ASN A 56 -1.20 11.10 -14.63
N LEU A 57 -0.76 11.62 -13.47
CA LEU A 57 -0.77 13.04 -13.17
C LEU A 57 0.53 13.72 -13.62
N ALA A 58 0.51 15.05 -13.60
CA ALA A 58 1.69 15.85 -13.88
C ALA A 58 2.77 15.57 -12.83
N PHE A 59 4.04 15.81 -13.19
CA PHE A 59 5.14 15.62 -12.24
C PHE A 59 5.12 16.66 -11.10
N ASP A 60 4.59 17.84 -11.39
CA ASP A 60 4.58 19.05 -10.57
C ASP A 60 3.67 20.08 -11.29
N HIS A 61 2.95 20.95 -10.58
CA HIS A 61 2.09 21.97 -11.20
C HIS A 61 2.81 22.84 -12.26
N TYR A 62 4.12 23.11 -12.09
CA TYR A 62 4.89 23.86 -13.09
C TYR A 62 5.19 23.05 -14.35
N THR A 63 5.19 21.72 -14.27
CA THR A 63 5.35 20.86 -15.45
C THR A 63 4.09 20.76 -16.30
N ASP A 64 2.91 21.01 -15.71
CA ASP A 64 1.65 21.07 -16.44
C ASP A 64 1.46 22.44 -17.13
N THR A 65 1.69 23.52 -16.38
CA THR A 65 1.37 24.88 -16.83
C THR A 65 2.45 25.55 -17.68
N MET A 66 3.73 25.21 -17.50
CA MET A 66 4.84 25.84 -18.22
C MET A 66 5.34 25.02 -19.40
N ARG A 67 5.91 25.71 -20.40
CA ARG A 67 6.63 25.05 -21.50
C ARG A 67 7.75 24.16 -20.92
N GLN A 68 7.71 22.87 -21.22
CA GLN A 68 8.68 21.86 -20.76
C GLN A 68 10.15 22.32 -20.84
N SER A 69 10.50 23.07 -21.87
CA SER A 69 11.85 23.59 -22.11
C SER A 69 12.37 24.58 -21.06
N SER A 70 11.49 25.20 -20.27
CA SER A 70 11.87 26.16 -19.21
C SER A 70 12.13 25.44 -17.89
N VAL A 71 11.25 24.50 -17.52
CA VAL A 71 11.39 23.69 -16.30
C VAL A 71 12.64 22.79 -16.35
N LEU A 72 12.93 22.21 -17.52
CA LEU A 72 14.14 21.41 -17.72
C LEU A 72 15.45 22.19 -17.56
N LYS A 73 15.42 23.51 -17.78
CA LYS A 73 16.59 24.38 -17.65
C LYS A 73 16.81 24.86 -16.22
N ASN A 74 15.78 24.87 -15.39
CA ASN A 74 15.87 25.35 -14.02
C ASN A 74 15.02 24.50 -13.07
N LYS A 75 15.68 23.56 -12.37
CA LYS A 75 15.07 22.71 -11.34
C LYS A 75 14.48 23.49 -10.18
N SER A 76 14.98 24.70 -9.91
CA SER A 76 14.50 25.56 -8.83
C SER A 76 13.08 26.08 -9.06
N LEU A 77 12.55 25.89 -10.28
CA LEU A 77 11.15 26.17 -10.57
C LEU A 77 10.23 25.12 -9.95
N LEU A 78 10.67 23.87 -9.76
CA LEU A 78 9.84 22.82 -9.17
C LEU A 78 9.50 23.13 -7.71
N THR A 79 8.40 22.55 -7.21
CA THR A 79 7.96 22.65 -5.82
C THR A 79 9.12 22.33 -4.88
N THR A 80 9.36 23.22 -3.91
CA THR A 80 10.43 22.99 -2.94
C THR A 80 10.13 21.76 -2.08
N PRO A 81 11.12 20.97 -1.65
CA PRO A 81 10.89 19.74 -0.88
C PRO A 81 10.01 19.90 0.37
N ILE A 82 10.10 21.06 1.04
CA ILE A 82 9.29 21.38 2.23
C ILE A 82 7.82 21.70 1.94
N LEU A 83 7.53 22.06 0.68
CA LEU A 83 6.19 22.35 0.19
C LEU A 83 5.59 21.16 -0.58
N LEU A 84 6.25 19.99 -0.60
CA LEU A 84 5.68 18.78 -1.19
C LEU A 84 4.45 18.33 -0.40
N GLY A 85 3.37 18.08 -1.12
CA GLY A 85 2.05 17.79 -0.59
C GLY A 85 1.04 18.72 -1.21
N ARG A 86 -0.24 18.45 -0.95
CA ARG A 86 -1.32 19.24 -1.56
C ARG A 86 -1.14 20.74 -1.34
N GLU A 87 -1.62 21.51 -2.31
CA GLU A 87 -1.76 22.95 -2.09
C GLU A 87 -2.87 23.21 -1.07
N VAL A 88 -2.75 24.30 -0.31
CA VAL A 88 -3.67 24.62 0.80
C VAL A 88 -5.12 24.79 0.33
N THR A 89 -5.32 25.03 -0.97
CA THR A 89 -6.62 25.17 -1.62
C THR A 89 -7.23 23.85 -2.09
N ASP A 90 -6.47 22.75 -2.09
CA ASP A 90 -6.95 21.48 -2.60
C ASP A 90 -7.81 20.74 -1.59
N ASP A 91 -8.86 20.11 -2.10
CA ASP A 91 -9.78 19.30 -1.33
C ASP A 91 -9.02 18.17 -0.60
N THR A 92 -9.61 17.66 0.47
CA THR A 92 -9.12 16.46 1.17
C THR A 92 -9.30 15.18 0.36
N ASP A 93 -10.06 15.24 -0.73
CA ASP A 93 -10.32 14.11 -1.61
C ASP A 93 -9.25 13.98 -2.70
N TYR A 94 -8.65 12.79 -2.77
CA TYR A 94 -7.64 12.40 -3.77
C TYR A 94 -8.17 12.46 -5.22
N ALA A 95 -9.49 12.60 -5.40
CA ALA A 95 -10.12 12.87 -6.68
C ALA A 95 -9.63 14.18 -7.31
N TYR A 96 -9.21 15.16 -6.51
CA TYR A 96 -8.81 16.50 -6.96
C TYR A 96 -7.30 16.70 -7.11
N PHE A 97 -6.48 15.70 -6.76
CA PHE A 97 -5.04 15.79 -6.95
C PHE A 97 -4.73 15.91 -8.45
N ASP A 98 -3.94 16.92 -8.79
CA ASP A 98 -3.60 17.27 -10.16
C ASP A 98 -2.12 17.01 -10.49
N ASP A 99 -1.27 16.87 -9.47
CA ASP A 99 0.13 16.49 -9.62
C ASP A 99 0.57 15.32 -8.71
N PHE A 100 1.81 14.88 -8.94
CA PHE A 100 2.37 13.71 -8.26
C PHE A 100 2.74 14.00 -6.79
N ASP A 101 3.03 15.24 -6.43
CA ASP A 101 3.43 15.62 -5.07
C ASP A 101 2.28 15.83 -4.10
N ASP A 102 1.06 16.04 -4.60
CA ASP A 102 -0.16 16.12 -3.79
C ASP A 102 -0.37 14.93 -2.85
N PHE A 103 0.09 13.74 -3.26
CA PHE A 103 0.00 12.53 -2.44
C PHE A 103 0.85 12.62 -1.16
N ASN A 104 1.79 13.56 -1.05
CA ASN A 104 2.65 13.64 0.13
C ASN A 104 1.91 14.13 1.38
N ASN A 105 2.20 13.52 2.53
CA ASN A 105 1.72 13.95 3.85
C ASN A 105 0.19 14.05 4.00
N ILE A 106 -0.58 13.32 3.19
CA ILE A 106 -2.03 13.25 3.33
C ILE A 106 -2.43 12.33 4.50
N ALA A 107 -3.64 12.56 5.03
CA ALA A 107 -4.23 11.65 5.99
C ALA A 107 -4.47 10.27 5.34
N PRO A 108 -4.42 9.16 6.10
CA PRO A 108 -4.68 7.85 5.55
C PRO A 108 -6.04 7.78 4.86
N ILE A 109 -6.05 7.32 3.61
CA ILE A 109 -7.28 7.13 2.84
C ILE A 109 -7.87 5.78 3.22
N GLU A 110 -9.11 5.79 3.70
CA GLU A 110 -9.88 4.58 3.96
C GLU A 110 -10.49 4.04 2.66
N TYR A 111 -10.17 2.80 2.32
CA TYR A 111 -10.65 2.12 1.13
C TYR A 111 -11.41 0.84 1.50
N THR A 112 -12.62 0.70 0.94
CA THR A 112 -13.43 -0.51 1.06
C THR A 112 -13.61 -1.10 -0.33
N PRO A 113 -13.04 -2.29 -0.62
CA PRO A 113 -13.24 -2.93 -1.91
C PRO A 113 -14.73 -3.21 -2.17
N PRO A 114 -15.20 -3.08 -3.42
CA PRO A 114 -16.55 -3.50 -3.79
C PRO A 114 -16.80 -4.95 -3.36
N ASP A 115 -17.98 -5.22 -2.83
CA ASP A 115 -18.42 -6.56 -2.38
C ASP A 115 -17.59 -7.19 -1.25
N SER A 116 -16.81 -6.40 -0.52
CA SER A 116 -16.05 -6.84 0.65
C SER A 116 -16.49 -6.13 1.93
N THR A 117 -16.37 -6.84 3.06
CA THR A 117 -16.50 -6.25 4.41
C THR A 117 -15.16 -5.81 4.98
N GLU A 118 -14.08 -6.08 4.24
CA GLU A 118 -12.73 -5.71 4.63
C GLU A 118 -12.49 -4.22 4.37
N ARG A 119 -11.75 -3.58 5.26
CA ARG A 119 -11.35 -2.18 5.12
C ARG A 119 -9.85 -2.06 5.16
N TYR A 120 -9.33 -1.13 4.37
CA TYR A 120 -7.93 -0.84 4.23
C TYR A 120 -7.69 0.63 4.45
N ALA A 121 -6.53 0.97 4.98
CA ALA A 121 -6.03 2.33 5.01
C ALA A 121 -4.75 2.42 4.17
N VAL A 122 -4.63 3.50 3.43
CA VAL A 122 -3.50 3.75 2.53
C VAL A 122 -2.85 5.07 2.90
N THR A 123 -1.53 5.09 2.99
CA THR A 123 -0.75 6.33 3.14
C THR A 123 0.35 6.38 2.08
N PHE A 124 0.74 7.60 1.76
CA PHE A 124 1.76 7.88 0.77
C PHE A 124 2.84 8.77 1.37
N ARG A 125 4.05 8.63 0.84
CA ARG A 125 5.15 9.56 1.08
C ARG A 125 5.87 9.80 -0.22
N VAL A 126 6.00 11.07 -0.59
CA VAL A 126 6.68 11.49 -1.82
C VAL A 126 7.89 12.33 -1.45
N TYR A 127 9.00 12.08 -2.13
CA TYR A 127 10.23 12.84 -1.94
C TYR A 127 11.07 12.83 -3.20
N TYR A 128 11.89 13.87 -3.34
CA TYR A 128 12.93 13.89 -4.37
C TYR A 128 14.03 12.88 -4.05
N VAL A 129 14.57 12.29 -5.11
CA VAL A 129 15.73 11.39 -5.03
C VAL A 129 16.72 11.71 -6.15
N GLU A 130 17.98 11.34 -5.98
CA GLU A 130 18.97 11.43 -7.04
C GLU A 130 19.07 10.13 -7.84
N PRO A 131 19.34 10.18 -9.16
CA PRO A 131 19.61 8.98 -9.95
C PRO A 131 20.82 8.18 -9.46
N SER A 132 21.77 8.84 -8.79
CA SER A 132 22.96 8.24 -8.18
C SER A 132 22.61 7.40 -6.94
N ASN A 133 21.54 7.75 -6.22
CA ASN A 133 21.10 7.10 -5.00
C ASN A 133 19.58 7.26 -4.81
N ILE A 134 18.83 6.39 -5.46
CA ILE A 134 17.36 6.38 -5.47
C ILE A 134 16.73 5.99 -4.12
N ASN A 135 17.53 5.45 -3.20
CA ASN A 135 17.05 4.95 -1.91
C ASN A 135 16.97 6.04 -0.84
N THR A 136 17.64 7.17 -1.06
CA THR A 136 17.77 8.25 -0.07
C THR A 136 17.03 9.48 -0.56
N ALA A 137 16.12 9.99 0.28
CA ALA A 137 15.45 11.25 0.03
C ALA A 137 16.45 12.41 0.06
N VAL A 138 16.25 13.41 -0.79
CA VAL A 138 17.09 14.61 -0.83
C VAL A 138 16.26 15.88 -0.58
N ASP A 139 16.88 16.84 0.09
CA ASP A 139 16.25 18.13 0.45
C ASP A 139 16.45 19.21 -0.63
N HIS A 140 16.58 18.80 -1.89
CA HIS A 140 16.67 19.71 -3.03
C HIS A 140 15.90 19.17 -4.24
N GLN A 141 15.44 20.04 -5.14
CA GLN A 141 14.64 19.62 -6.29
C GLN A 141 15.45 18.81 -7.29
N THR A 142 14.92 17.66 -7.68
CA THR A 142 15.44 16.81 -8.75
C THR A 142 14.33 16.50 -9.75
N PHE A 143 14.70 15.97 -10.92
CA PHE A 143 13.71 15.49 -11.91
C PHE A 143 13.26 14.05 -11.64
N LEU A 144 13.45 13.56 -10.42
CA LEU A 144 13.10 12.19 -10.03
C LEU A 144 12.47 12.21 -8.64
N LYS A 145 11.19 11.87 -8.57
CA LYS A 145 10.45 11.69 -7.32
C LYS A 145 10.28 10.20 -7.05
N ARG A 146 10.38 9.79 -5.78
CA ARG A 146 10.02 8.46 -5.31
C ARG A 146 8.74 8.59 -4.48
N MET A 147 7.81 7.66 -4.70
CA MET A 147 6.63 7.52 -3.87
C MET A 147 6.65 6.15 -3.19
N ASP A 148 6.57 6.17 -1.86
CA ASP A 148 6.31 4.99 -1.05
C ASP A 148 4.82 4.93 -0.72
N VAL A 149 4.19 3.82 -1.05
CA VAL A 149 2.78 3.51 -0.74
C VAL A 149 2.74 2.41 0.30
N MET A 150 2.10 2.68 1.43
CA MET A 150 1.88 1.69 2.48
C MET A 150 0.38 1.47 2.63
N VAL A 151 -0.03 0.20 2.56
CA VAL A 151 -1.41 -0.24 2.69
C VAL A 151 -1.49 -1.22 3.86
N TRP A 152 -2.42 -1.00 4.77
CA TRP A 152 -2.71 -1.97 5.83
C TRP A 152 -4.20 -2.21 5.97
N ARG A 153 -4.57 -3.45 6.28
CA ARG A 153 -5.95 -3.81 6.58
C ARG A 153 -6.35 -3.27 7.95
N THR A 154 -7.43 -2.52 8.03
CA THR A 154 -8.03 -2.00 9.27
C THR A 154 -9.15 -2.92 9.78
N ILE A 155 -9.91 -3.56 8.89
CA ILE A 155 -10.98 -4.51 9.25
C ILE A 155 -10.93 -5.76 8.35
N PRO A 156 -11.08 -6.99 8.90
CA PRO A 156 -10.88 -7.30 10.32
C PRO A 156 -9.45 -6.90 10.75
N PRO A 157 -9.24 -6.45 11.99
CA PRO A 157 -7.91 -6.09 12.45
C PRO A 157 -7.00 -7.33 12.33
N PRO A 158 -5.69 -7.13 12.08
CA PRO A 158 -4.74 -8.23 12.05
C PRO A 158 -4.88 -9.10 13.31
N SER A 159 -4.85 -10.42 13.14
CA SER A 159 -4.99 -11.41 14.22
C SER A 159 -3.93 -11.25 15.32
N ASP A 160 -2.81 -10.63 14.97
CA ASP A 160 -1.73 -10.27 15.87
C ASP A 160 -1.79 -8.77 16.18
N THR A 161 -2.15 -8.43 17.42
CA THR A 161 -2.24 -7.03 17.89
C THR A 161 -0.89 -6.34 17.98
N THR A 162 0.23 -7.08 17.97
CA THR A 162 1.58 -6.50 17.81
C THR A 162 1.92 -6.17 16.35
N ARG A 163 1.19 -6.77 15.40
CA ARG A 163 1.21 -6.50 13.95
C ARG A 163 0.00 -5.69 13.48
N SER A 164 -0.75 -5.09 14.38
CA SER A 164 -1.89 -4.21 14.04
C SER A 164 -1.50 -2.99 13.19
N LYS A 165 -0.18 -2.75 13.03
CA LYS A 165 0.43 -1.77 12.12
C LYS A 165 1.43 -2.38 11.14
N ALA A 166 1.46 -3.70 10.98
CA ALA A 166 2.29 -4.30 9.94
C ALA A 166 1.64 -4.02 8.59
N ASP A 167 2.34 -3.28 7.73
CA ASP A 167 1.91 -3.01 6.37
C ASP A 167 1.53 -4.34 5.69
N THR A 168 0.29 -4.44 5.21
CA THR A 168 -0.18 -5.59 4.42
C THR A 168 0.53 -5.60 3.06
N ALA A 169 0.78 -4.42 2.51
CA ALA A 169 1.63 -4.23 1.35
C ALA A 169 2.41 -2.91 1.47
N ARG A 170 3.68 -2.94 1.07
CA ARG A 170 4.53 -1.75 0.91
C ARG A 170 5.11 -1.77 -0.49
N MET A 171 4.82 -0.76 -1.28
CA MET A 171 5.28 -0.62 -2.65
C MET A 171 6.01 0.71 -2.82
N THR A 172 7.01 0.72 -3.67
CA THR A 172 7.77 1.92 -4.02
C THR A 172 7.74 2.08 -5.52
N THR A 173 7.43 3.29 -5.98
CA THR A 173 7.49 3.66 -7.39
C THR A 173 8.35 4.90 -7.57
N PHE A 174 8.85 5.08 -8.79
CA PHE A 174 9.66 6.22 -9.19
C PHE A 174 8.99 6.91 -10.35
N TYR A 175 8.96 8.24 -10.31
CA TYR A 175 8.44 9.05 -11.39
C TYR A 175 9.48 10.09 -11.78
N GLY A 176 9.89 10.03 -13.05
CA GLY A 176 10.96 10.85 -13.60
C GLY A 176 10.43 11.78 -14.68
N TYR A 177 10.89 13.02 -14.67
CA TYR A 177 10.58 14.00 -15.70
C TYR A 177 11.75 14.13 -16.66
N TYR A 178 11.55 13.79 -17.94
CA TYR A 178 12.60 13.79 -18.94
C TYR A 178 12.13 14.31 -20.29
N LYS A 179 13.09 14.88 -21.04
CA LYS A 179 12.90 15.29 -22.43
C LYS A 179 13.40 14.19 -23.35
N PHE A 180 12.56 13.69 -24.24
CA PHE A 180 13.07 13.00 -25.42
C PHE A 180 13.62 14.04 -26.38
N ASN A 181 14.91 13.94 -26.70
CA ASN A 181 15.44 14.63 -27.86
C ASN A 181 15.02 13.79 -29.09
N PRO A 182 14.13 14.29 -29.97
CA PRO A 182 13.96 13.65 -31.26
C PRO A 182 15.29 13.76 -32.00
N ILE A 183 15.78 12.62 -32.47
CA ILE A 183 16.93 12.50 -33.38
C ILE A 183 16.50 13.02 -34.75
#